data_AF-A0A845Z227-F1
#
_entry.id   AF-A0A845Z227-F1
#
_cell.length_a   1.000
_cell.length_b   1.000
_cell.length_c   1.000
_cell.angle_alpha   90.00
_cell.angle_beta   90.00
_cell.angle_gamma   90.00
#
_symmetry.space_group_name_H-M   'P 1'
#
loop_
_entity.id
_entity.type
_entity.pdbx_description
1 polymer ?
#
loop_
_entity_poly.entity_id
_entity_poly.type
_entity_poly.pdbx_seq_one_letter_code
_entity_poly.pdbx_strand_id
1 'polypeptide(L)'
;MSKAGFVLPTVTMVSLVVVLLTIAMLLRSFDRVDNARQTRVQQATLNAVAPAIERGRAKVDDLIKRTQEQFKETPTDEQIYEVLATERYDFGDEERLIIQDDINGDNSIAAEDDDGILENDEQLNTGWRFEVDANNDGTNDTYILYGIYFRNPTREPEEGEFDRQRSNLDARITPMPPLTKPECQTRLATSTRQ
;
A
#
# COMPACT_ATOMS: atom_id res chain seq x y z
N MET A 1 -1.81 -15.00 -78.23
CA MET A 1 -2.43 -16.18 -77.59
C MET A 1 -2.23 -16.04 -76.08
N SER A 2 -3.18 -15.43 -75.39
CA SER A 2 -3.10 -15.01 -73.99
C SER A 2 -3.64 -16.12 -73.08
N LYS A 3 -2.74 -16.90 -72.45
CA LYS A 3 -3.08 -17.78 -71.32
C LYS A 3 -3.16 -16.93 -70.05
N ALA A 4 -4.25 -16.20 -69.89
CA ALA A 4 -4.60 -15.50 -68.65
C ALA A 4 -5.90 -16.12 -68.12
N GLY A 5 -5.81 -17.21 -67.36
CA GLY A 5 -7.02 -17.92 -66.93
C GLY A 5 -6.75 -19.20 -66.16
N PHE A 6 -6.09 -19.10 -65.00
CA PHE A 6 -6.23 -20.06 -63.88
C PHE A 6 -5.53 -19.57 -62.60
N VAL A 7 -4.57 -18.64 -62.73
CA VAL A 7 -3.74 -18.16 -61.61
C VAL A 7 -4.29 -16.91 -60.91
N LEU A 8 -5.40 -16.34 -61.38
CA LEU A 8 -5.89 -15.04 -60.87
C LEU A 8 -6.58 -15.15 -59.49
N PRO A 9 -7.50 -16.11 -59.25
CA PRO A 9 -8.21 -16.21 -57.96
C PRO A 9 -7.38 -16.89 -56.86
N THR A 10 -6.53 -17.85 -57.24
CA THR A 10 -5.72 -18.63 -56.29
C THR A 10 -4.59 -17.80 -55.69
N VAL A 11 -3.95 -16.95 -56.50
CA VAL A 11 -2.92 -16.02 -56.01
C VAL A 11 -3.53 -14.95 -55.11
N THR A 12 -4.71 -14.42 -55.43
CA THR A 12 -5.39 -13.43 -54.56
C THR A 12 -5.85 -14.05 -53.25
N MET A 13 -6.36 -15.29 -53.27
CA MET A 13 -6.78 -15.99 -52.06
C MET A 13 -5.57 -16.27 -51.15
N VAL A 14 -4.46 -16.76 -51.73
CA VAL A 14 -3.23 -17.02 -50.99
C VAL A 14 -2.62 -15.72 -50.46
N SER A 15 -2.59 -14.64 -51.24
CA SER A 15 -2.08 -13.35 -50.76
C SER A 15 -2.90 -12.78 -49.61
N LEU A 16 -4.24 -12.93 -49.65
CA LEU A 16 -5.12 -12.46 -48.58
C LEU A 16 -4.91 -13.27 -47.30
N VAL A 17 -4.76 -14.58 -47.41
CA VAL A 17 -4.43 -15.46 -46.26
C VAL A 17 -3.08 -15.10 -45.66
N VAL A 18 -2.05 -14.86 -46.48
CA VAL A 18 -0.72 -14.47 -45.99
C VAL A 18 -0.77 -13.11 -45.27
N VAL A 19 -1.50 -12.13 -45.81
CA VAL A 19 -1.65 -10.81 -45.16
C VAL A 19 -2.43 -10.92 -43.85
N LEU A 20 -3.49 -11.72 -43.79
CA LEU A 20 -4.20 -11.97 -42.54
C LEU A 20 -3.31 -12.68 -41.51
N LEU A 21 -2.48 -13.63 -41.96
CA LEU A 21 -1.54 -14.33 -41.10
C LEU A 21 -0.47 -13.38 -40.55
N THR A 22 0.08 -12.48 -41.37
CA THR A 22 1.08 -11.51 -40.91
C THR A 22 0.46 -10.52 -39.92
N ILE A 23 -0.75 -10.02 -40.17
CA ILE A 23 -1.46 -9.15 -39.21
C ILE A 23 -1.73 -9.90 -37.90
N ALA A 24 -2.22 -11.14 -37.97
CA ALA A 24 -2.47 -11.95 -36.77
C ALA A 24 -1.19 -12.21 -35.96
N MET A 25 -0.06 -12.46 -36.61
CA MET A 25 1.24 -12.60 -35.95
C MET A 25 1.70 -11.28 -35.33
N LEU A 26 1.48 -10.13 -35.98
CA LEU A 26 1.82 -8.82 -35.45
C LEU A 26 1.00 -8.48 -34.19
N LEU A 27 -0.31 -8.70 -34.21
CA LEU A 27 -1.17 -8.48 -33.04
C LEU A 27 -0.70 -9.31 -31.84
N ARG A 28 -0.42 -10.61 -32.06
CA ARG A 28 0.11 -11.48 -31.02
C ARG A 28 1.50 -11.06 -30.52
N SER A 29 2.32 -10.47 -31.41
CA SER A 29 3.62 -9.91 -31.04
C SER A 29 3.47 -8.68 -30.15
N PHE A 30 2.52 -7.80 -30.44
CA PHE A 30 2.25 -6.63 -29.60
C PHE A 30 1.73 -7.03 -28.22
N ASP A 31 0.77 -7.97 -28.13
CA ASP A 31 0.25 -8.46 -26.85
C ASP A 31 1.37 -9.02 -25.93
N ARG A 32 2.34 -9.74 -26.51
CA ARG A 32 3.49 -10.27 -25.75
C ARG A 32 4.43 -9.15 -25.29
N VAL A 33 4.65 -8.14 -26.13
CA VAL A 33 5.52 -7.00 -25.80
C VAL A 33 4.92 -6.17 -24.67
N ASP A 34 3.63 -5.89 -24.70
CA ASP A 34 2.97 -5.11 -23.66
C ASP A 34 2.95 -5.84 -22.32
N ASN A 35 2.67 -7.15 -22.31
CA ASN A 35 2.78 -7.96 -21.10
C ASN A 35 4.21 -8.02 -20.55
N ALA A 36 5.21 -8.22 -21.42
CA ALA A 36 6.62 -8.24 -21.01
C ALA A 36 7.11 -6.88 -20.49
N ARG A 37 6.61 -5.77 -21.05
CA ARG A 37 6.92 -4.41 -20.58
C ARG A 37 6.36 -4.20 -19.18
N GLN A 38 5.10 -4.54 -18.95
CA GLN A 38 4.46 -4.37 -17.64
C GLN A 38 5.17 -5.18 -16.55
N THR A 39 5.53 -6.45 -16.81
CA THR A 39 6.26 -7.27 -15.82
C THR A 39 7.64 -6.70 -15.50
N ARG A 40 8.37 -6.19 -16.50
CA ARG A 40 9.69 -5.58 -16.28
C ARG A 40 9.61 -4.31 -15.46
N VAL A 41 8.64 -3.45 -15.74
CA VAL A 41 8.42 -2.22 -14.97
C VAL A 41 8.04 -2.57 -13.53
N GLN A 42 7.13 -3.51 -13.32
CA GLN A 42 6.75 -3.96 -11.98
C GLN A 42 7.95 -4.52 -11.21
N GLN A 43 8.79 -5.35 -11.83
CA GLN A 43 9.98 -5.88 -11.16
C GLN A 43 10.98 -4.79 -10.80
N ALA A 44 11.18 -3.81 -11.69
CA ALA A 44 12.05 -2.67 -11.41
C ALA A 44 11.51 -1.84 -10.25
N THR A 45 10.20 -1.57 -10.21
CA THR A 45 9.55 -0.86 -9.10
C THR A 45 9.66 -1.63 -7.79
N LEU A 46 9.40 -2.94 -7.80
CA LEU A 46 9.51 -3.76 -6.58
C LEU A 46 10.94 -3.79 -6.04
N ASN A 47 11.94 -3.92 -6.93
CA ASN A 47 13.34 -3.88 -6.53
C ASN A 47 13.75 -2.50 -6.01
N ALA A 48 13.21 -1.42 -6.60
CA ALA A 48 13.46 -0.05 -6.14
C ALA A 48 12.82 0.22 -4.77
N VAL A 49 11.65 -0.36 -4.47
CA VAL A 49 10.92 -0.17 -3.21
C VAL A 49 11.42 -1.09 -2.08
N ALA A 50 12.13 -2.17 -2.39
CA ALA A 50 12.74 -3.07 -1.40
C ALA A 50 13.44 -2.36 -0.21
N PRO A 51 14.28 -1.32 -0.42
CA PRO A 51 14.87 -0.57 0.69
C PRO A 51 13.83 0.07 1.63
N ALA A 52 12.73 0.61 1.11
CA ALA A 52 11.68 1.21 1.95
C ALA A 52 10.99 0.16 2.82
N ILE A 53 10.76 -1.04 2.29
CA ILE A 53 10.15 -2.15 3.05
C ILE A 53 11.09 -2.61 4.16
N GLU A 54 12.37 -2.82 3.86
CA GLU A 54 13.35 -3.25 4.87
C GLU A 54 13.56 -2.20 5.97
N ARG A 55 13.59 -0.91 5.61
CA ARG A 55 13.66 0.20 6.57
C ARG A 55 12.41 0.25 7.44
N GLY A 56 11.22 0.19 6.84
CA GLY A 56 9.95 0.15 7.57
C GLY A 56 9.88 -1.03 8.54
N ARG A 57 10.34 -2.22 8.10
CA ARG A 57 10.44 -3.40 8.95
C ARG A 57 11.39 -3.19 10.12
N ALA A 58 12.57 -2.63 9.89
CA ALA A 58 13.54 -2.35 10.95
C ALA A 58 12.97 -1.38 12.00
N LYS A 59 12.23 -0.34 11.59
CA LYS A 59 11.55 0.59 12.50
C LYS A 59 10.47 -0.12 13.33
N VAL A 60 9.64 -0.95 12.70
CA VAL A 60 8.61 -1.73 13.40
C VAL A 60 9.23 -2.73 14.38
N ASP A 61 10.30 -3.41 13.99
CA ASP A 61 11.00 -4.37 14.86
C ASP A 61 11.65 -3.69 16.08
N ASP A 62 12.23 -2.49 15.92
CA ASP A 62 12.76 -1.69 17.04
C ASP A 62 11.62 -1.16 17.93
N LEU A 63 10.53 -0.67 17.32
CA LEU A 63 9.32 -0.24 18.03
C LEU A 63 8.80 -1.36 18.93
N ILE A 64 8.57 -2.56 18.40
CA ILE A 64 8.03 -3.69 19.18
C ILE A 64 8.94 -4.01 20.37
N LYS A 65 10.27 -4.07 20.17
CA LYS A 65 11.21 -4.35 21.26
C LYS A 65 11.18 -3.28 22.34
N ARG A 66 11.24 -2.01 21.95
CA ARG A 66 11.23 -0.88 22.88
C ARG A 66 9.93 -0.78 23.65
N THR A 67 8.83 -0.94 22.95
CA THR A 67 7.51 -0.89 23.57
C THR A 67 7.34 -2.03 24.58
N GLN A 68 7.83 -3.23 24.27
CA GLN A 68 7.84 -4.34 25.23
C GLN A 68 8.72 -4.05 26.46
N GLU A 69 9.89 -3.43 26.27
CA GLU A 69 10.79 -3.04 27.36
C GLU A 69 10.21 -1.92 28.24
N GLN A 70 9.56 -0.93 27.62
CA GLN A 70 9.09 0.28 28.28
C GLN A 70 7.71 0.10 28.94
N PHE A 71 6.76 -0.52 28.24
CA PHE A 71 5.35 -0.49 28.65
C PHE A 71 4.84 -1.78 29.31
N LYS A 72 5.55 -2.91 29.23
CA LYS A 72 5.20 -4.25 29.80
C LYS A 72 3.80 -4.82 29.46
N GLU A 73 2.89 -4.01 28.98
CA GLU A 73 1.54 -4.30 28.53
C GLU A 73 1.40 -3.94 27.04
N THR A 74 0.20 -4.11 26.47
CA THR A 74 -0.05 -3.66 25.10
C THR A 74 -0.08 -2.13 25.09
N PRO A 75 0.76 -1.46 24.28
CA PRO A 75 0.84 0.00 24.27
C PRO A 75 -0.44 0.64 23.73
N THR A 76 -0.71 1.86 24.20
CA THR A 76 -1.73 2.73 23.60
C THR A 76 -1.20 3.35 22.30
N ASP A 77 -2.11 3.78 21.42
CA ASP A 77 -1.74 4.39 20.14
C ASP A 77 -0.95 5.70 20.37
N GLU A 78 -1.27 6.46 21.42
CA GLU A 78 -0.51 7.63 21.88
C GLU A 78 0.95 7.30 22.25
N GLN A 79 1.17 6.22 23.01
CA GLN A 79 2.53 5.78 23.37
C GLN A 79 3.33 5.34 22.14
N ILE A 80 2.69 4.68 21.17
CA ILE A 80 3.33 4.32 19.91
C ILE A 80 3.70 5.59 19.13
N TYR A 81 2.80 6.56 19.08
CA TYR A 81 3.04 7.83 18.39
C TYR A 81 4.20 8.59 19.01
N GLU A 82 4.22 8.76 20.33
CA GLU A 82 5.28 9.48 21.03
C GLU A 82 6.66 8.88 20.73
N VAL A 83 6.76 7.55 20.73
CA VAL A 83 8.01 6.84 20.43
C VAL A 83 8.41 7.03 18.96
N LEU A 84 7.49 6.81 18.02
CA LEU A 84 7.77 6.94 16.58
C LEU A 84 8.03 8.39 16.15
N ALA A 85 7.43 9.36 16.83
CA ALA A 85 7.59 10.78 16.59
C ALA A 85 8.96 11.31 17.07
N THR A 86 9.85 10.48 17.62
CA THR A 86 11.22 10.89 17.96
C THR A 86 12.18 10.80 16.77
N GLU A 87 13.17 11.70 16.70
CA GLU A 87 14.23 11.72 15.66
C GLU A 87 15.02 10.41 15.55
N ARG A 88 14.97 9.55 16.58
CA ARG A 88 15.61 8.23 16.58
C ARG A 88 15.13 7.35 15.42
N TYR A 89 13.87 7.51 15.01
CA TYR A 89 13.28 6.75 13.92
C TYR A 89 13.56 7.37 12.55
N ASP A 90 14.40 8.40 12.47
CA ASP A 90 14.87 8.95 11.20
C ASP A 90 16.23 8.34 10.86
N PHE A 91 16.34 7.72 9.69
CA PHE A 91 17.64 7.34 9.16
C PHE A 91 18.37 8.60 8.66
N GLY A 92 19.70 8.57 8.63
CA GLY A 92 20.51 9.77 8.32
C GLY A 92 20.33 10.33 6.90
N ASP A 93 19.75 9.55 6.00
CA ASP A 93 19.42 9.91 4.61
C ASP A 93 17.91 10.07 4.38
N GLU A 94 17.11 10.09 5.46
CA GLU A 94 15.66 10.25 5.41
C GLU A 94 15.20 11.63 5.86
N GLU A 95 14.10 12.06 5.27
CA GLU A 95 13.36 13.23 5.69
C GLU A 95 11.97 12.81 6.16
N ARG A 96 11.59 13.31 7.34
CA ARG A 96 10.28 13.04 7.92
C ARG A 96 9.20 13.86 7.21
N LEU A 97 8.06 13.22 6.99
CA LEU A 97 6.89 13.81 6.37
C LEU A 97 5.74 13.90 7.37
N ILE A 98 5.00 15.00 7.25
CA ILE A 98 3.71 15.19 7.90
C ILE A 98 2.64 14.73 6.92
N ILE A 99 1.91 13.68 7.26
CA ILE A 99 0.78 13.20 6.48
C ILE A 99 -0.47 13.89 7.01
N GLN A 100 -1.27 14.47 6.12
CA GLN A 100 -2.43 15.27 6.47
C GLN A 100 -3.68 14.71 5.77
N ASP A 101 -4.78 14.57 6.50
CA ASP A 101 -6.08 14.17 5.96
C ASP A 101 -7.17 14.90 6.72
N ASP A 102 -8.14 15.49 6.01
CA ASP A 102 -9.29 16.18 6.63
C ASP A 102 -10.26 15.12 7.17
N ILE A 103 -10.32 15.00 8.49
CA ILE A 103 -11.10 13.99 9.19
C ILE A 103 -12.48 14.54 9.57
N ASN A 104 -12.57 15.84 9.85
CA ASN A 104 -13.79 16.49 10.36
C ASN A 104 -14.71 17.07 9.26
N GLY A 105 -14.21 17.14 8.02
CA GLY A 105 -14.92 17.62 6.83
C GLY A 105 -15.03 19.14 6.73
N ASP A 106 -14.22 19.91 7.45
CA ASP A 106 -14.28 21.38 7.49
C ASP A 106 -13.45 22.05 6.37
N ASN A 107 -12.77 21.28 5.53
CA ASN A 107 -11.83 21.71 4.47
C ASN A 107 -10.62 22.50 4.99
N SER A 108 -10.26 22.33 6.25
CA SER A 108 -9.04 22.79 6.88
C SER A 108 -8.25 21.57 7.38
N ILE A 109 -6.96 21.77 7.67
CA ILE A 109 -6.14 20.78 8.36
C ILE A 109 -5.70 21.40 9.68
N ALA A 110 -6.17 20.85 10.80
CA ALA A 110 -5.77 21.24 12.15
C ALA A 110 -4.75 20.24 12.71
N ALA A 111 -3.63 20.74 13.24
CA ALA A 111 -2.76 19.93 14.09
C ALA A 111 -3.35 19.96 15.49
N GLU A 112 -3.58 18.78 16.09
CA GLU A 112 -4.19 18.60 17.41
C GLU A 112 -5.57 19.26 17.54
N ASP A 113 -6.62 18.43 17.64
CA ASP A 113 -7.91 18.90 18.16
C ASP A 113 -7.70 19.41 19.60
N ASP A 114 -8.47 20.41 20.04
CA ASP A 114 -8.31 21.11 21.35
C ASP A 114 -8.31 20.15 22.56
N ASP A 115 -8.78 18.91 22.35
CA ASP A 115 -8.87 17.84 23.35
C ASP A 115 -7.57 17.02 23.53
N GLY A 116 -6.55 17.21 22.69
CA GLY A 116 -5.27 16.48 22.77
C GLY A 116 -5.39 14.98 22.44
N ILE A 117 -6.46 14.59 21.74
CA ILE A 117 -6.74 13.19 21.36
C ILE A 117 -6.07 12.92 20.01
N LEU A 118 -5.12 11.98 20.01
CA LEU A 118 -4.35 11.60 18.82
C LEU A 118 -5.23 11.15 17.65
N GLU A 119 -6.34 10.47 17.94
CA GLU A 119 -7.27 9.92 16.96
C GLU A 119 -8.07 10.99 16.19
N ASN A 120 -8.13 12.22 16.72
CA ASN A 120 -8.74 13.38 16.09
C ASN A 120 -7.70 14.29 15.40
N ASP A 121 -6.41 14.02 15.58
CA ASP A 121 -5.34 14.78 14.93
C ASP A 121 -5.32 14.48 13.43
N GLU A 122 -5.52 15.52 12.62
CA GLU A 122 -5.53 15.46 11.16
C GLU A 122 -4.11 15.38 10.59
N GLN A 123 -3.09 15.48 11.45
CA GLN A 123 -1.68 15.38 11.09
C GLN A 123 -1.05 14.13 11.71
N LEU A 124 -0.17 13.48 10.96
CA LEU A 124 0.57 12.30 11.42
C LEU A 124 2.03 12.37 10.96
N ASN A 125 2.96 12.42 11.93
CA ASN A 125 4.40 12.55 11.70
C ASN A 125 5.14 11.21 11.57
N THR A 126 4.50 10.21 10.97
CA THR A 126 5.04 8.84 10.84
C THR A 126 5.22 8.42 9.38
N GLY A 127 5.42 9.41 8.51
CA GLY A 127 5.86 9.24 7.14
C GLY A 127 7.33 9.61 6.96
N TRP A 128 8.00 8.95 6.03
CA TRP A 128 9.38 9.22 5.66
C TRP A 128 9.53 9.20 4.15
N ARG A 129 10.45 10.04 3.65
CA ARG A 129 10.96 9.95 2.28
C ARG A 129 12.46 9.83 2.26
N PHE A 130 12.97 9.18 1.22
CA PHE A 130 14.38 9.20 0.89
C PHE A 130 14.56 9.18 -0.62
N GLU A 131 15.73 9.63 -1.02
CA GLU A 131 16.16 9.72 -2.40
C GLU A 131 16.77 8.40 -2.88
N VAL A 132 16.42 7.99 -4.09
CA VAL A 132 16.93 6.79 -4.75
C VAL A 132 17.27 7.09 -6.21
N ASP A 133 18.42 6.57 -6.61
CA ASP A 133 18.81 6.44 -8.00
C ASP A 133 18.07 5.23 -8.63
N ALA A 134 16.98 5.52 -9.36
CA ALA A 134 16.15 4.50 -9.99
C ALA A 134 16.73 3.97 -11.31
N ASN A 135 17.61 4.72 -11.97
CA ASN A 135 18.16 4.40 -13.29
C ASN A 135 19.65 3.99 -13.25
N ASN A 136 20.25 3.99 -12.05
CA ASN A 136 21.64 3.70 -11.76
C ASN A 136 22.63 4.58 -12.55
N ASP A 137 22.30 5.86 -12.71
CA ASP A 137 23.15 6.85 -13.40
C ASP A 137 24.07 7.65 -12.46
N GLY A 138 23.96 7.43 -11.14
CA GLY A 138 24.72 8.10 -10.11
C GLY A 138 24.07 9.36 -9.56
N THR A 139 22.87 9.71 -10.03
CA THR A 139 22.07 10.84 -9.55
C THR A 139 20.80 10.33 -8.91
N ASN A 140 20.41 10.93 -7.79
CA ASN A 140 19.15 10.62 -7.16
C ASN A 140 18.01 11.38 -7.85
N ASP A 141 17.25 10.67 -8.70
CA ASP A 141 16.16 11.29 -9.47
C ASP A 141 14.77 10.97 -8.93
N THR A 142 14.65 10.06 -7.97
CA THR A 142 13.35 9.55 -7.50
C THR A 142 13.26 9.56 -5.98
N TYR A 143 12.09 9.97 -5.47
CA TYR A 143 11.76 9.86 -4.04
C TYR A 143 10.93 8.61 -3.80
N ILE A 144 11.30 7.84 -2.79
CA ILE A 144 10.48 6.75 -2.26
C ILE A 144 9.88 7.22 -0.94
N LEU A 145 8.57 7.10 -0.83
CA LEU A 145 7.80 7.48 0.35
C LEU A 145 7.24 6.23 1.00
N TYR A 146 7.32 6.15 2.31
CA TYR A 146 6.67 5.11 3.10
C TYR A 146 6.23 5.68 4.45
N GLY A 147 5.21 5.08 5.05
CA GLY A 147 4.69 5.51 6.34
C GLY A 147 4.15 4.35 7.15
N ILE A 148 4.15 4.52 8.47
CA ILE A 148 3.58 3.55 9.41
C ILE A 148 2.28 4.14 9.95
N TYR A 149 1.17 3.54 9.55
CA TYR A 149 -0.18 3.93 9.97
C TYR A 149 -0.71 2.92 10.98
N PHE A 150 -1.03 3.37 12.19
CA PHE A 150 -1.46 2.50 13.29
C PHE A 150 -2.72 2.98 14.02
N ARG A 151 -3.19 4.20 13.75
CA ARG A 151 -4.35 4.80 14.41
C ARG A 151 -5.65 4.05 14.08
N ASN A 152 -6.62 4.16 14.97
CA ASN A 152 -8.02 3.81 14.74
C ASN A 152 -8.90 4.99 15.18
N PRO A 153 -10.11 5.14 14.63
CA PRO A 153 -11.09 6.07 15.17
C PRO A 153 -11.42 5.78 16.64
N THR A 154 -11.77 6.83 17.38
CA THR A 154 -12.34 6.72 18.72
C THR A 154 -13.64 5.90 18.71
N ARG A 155 -14.04 5.43 19.89
CA ARG A 155 -15.19 4.55 20.05
C ARG A 155 -16.14 5.05 21.10
N GLU A 156 -17.42 4.86 20.83
CA GLU A 156 -18.46 5.10 21.79
C GLU A 156 -18.33 4.08 22.93
N PRO A 157 -18.25 4.54 24.19
CA PRO A 157 -18.00 3.66 25.33
C PRO A 157 -19.12 2.65 25.59
N GLU A 158 -20.33 2.89 25.08
CA GLU A 158 -21.52 2.08 25.35
C GLU A 158 -21.79 1.02 24.27
N GLU A 159 -21.67 1.38 22.99
CA GLU A 159 -22.00 0.51 21.86
C GLU A 159 -20.75 -0.15 21.24
N GLY A 160 -19.56 0.44 21.47
CA GLY A 160 -18.29 -0.05 20.95
C GLY A 160 -18.13 0.13 19.43
N GLU A 161 -19.04 0.87 18.81
CA GLU A 161 -18.96 1.34 17.43
C GLU A 161 -17.90 2.45 17.29
N PHE A 162 -17.50 2.75 16.06
CA PHE A 162 -16.57 3.85 15.81
C PHE A 162 -17.33 5.16 15.71
N ASP A 163 -16.79 6.22 16.33
CA ASP A 163 -17.41 7.55 16.36
C ASP A 163 -17.41 8.20 14.97
N ARG A 164 -16.48 7.76 14.11
CA ARG A 164 -16.34 8.25 12.73
C ARG A 164 -15.95 7.15 11.75
N GLN A 165 -16.16 7.43 10.46
CA GLN A 165 -15.63 6.60 9.39
C GLN A 165 -14.09 6.64 9.40
N ARG A 166 -13.48 5.50 9.03
CA ARG A 166 -12.03 5.39 8.88
C ARG A 166 -11.53 6.32 7.78
N SER A 167 -10.52 7.12 8.08
CA SER A 167 -9.79 7.94 7.12
C SER A 167 -8.59 7.18 6.54
N ASN A 168 -7.82 7.81 5.66
CA ASN A 168 -6.61 7.18 5.10
C ASN A 168 -5.50 7.01 6.14
N LEU A 169 -5.61 7.69 7.29
CA LEU A 169 -4.68 7.60 8.42
C LEU A 169 -4.99 6.40 9.34
N ASP A 170 -6.18 5.81 9.22
CA ASP A 170 -6.68 4.74 10.12
C ASP A 170 -6.53 3.34 9.51
N ALA A 171 -5.32 2.79 9.54
CA ALA A 171 -5.01 1.52 8.86
C ALA A 171 -5.09 0.25 9.73
N ARG A 172 -5.19 0.37 11.06
CA ARG A 172 -5.05 -0.80 11.95
C ARG A 172 -6.35 -1.62 12.02
N ILE A 173 -6.21 -2.94 12.02
CA ILE A 173 -7.32 -3.85 12.35
C ILE A 173 -7.51 -3.87 13.86
N THR A 174 -8.76 -3.91 14.31
CA THR A 174 -9.05 -3.91 15.73
C THR A 174 -8.46 -5.14 16.40
N PRO A 175 -7.97 -5.03 17.65
CA PRO A 175 -7.59 -6.21 18.42
C PRO A 175 -8.75 -7.19 18.43
N MET A 176 -8.46 -8.47 18.22
CA MET A 176 -9.49 -9.50 18.33
C MET A 176 -10.06 -9.41 19.76
N PRO A 177 -11.38 -9.24 19.93
CA PRO A 177 -11.95 -9.12 21.27
C PRO A 177 -11.60 -10.38 22.07
N PRO A 178 -11.32 -10.25 23.38
CA PRO A 178 -11.07 -11.42 24.20
C PRO A 178 -12.27 -12.36 24.11
N LEU A 179 -12.00 -13.68 23.98
CA LEU A 179 -13.00 -14.74 23.86
C LEU A 179 -13.92 -14.90 25.11
N THR A 180 -13.85 -13.96 26.05
CA THR A 180 -14.55 -13.97 27.33
C THR A 180 -15.93 -13.32 27.27
N LYS A 181 -16.35 -12.73 26.14
CA LYS A 181 -17.75 -12.31 25.98
C LYS A 181 -18.64 -13.57 25.86
N PRO A 182 -19.61 -13.80 26.77
CA PRO A 182 -20.46 -15.00 26.77
C PRO A 182 -21.29 -15.14 25.49
N GLU A 183 -21.51 -14.04 24.76
CA GLU A 183 -22.24 -14.03 23.48
C GLU A 183 -21.47 -14.65 22.31
N CYS A 184 -20.14 -14.79 22.42
CA CYS A 184 -19.31 -15.41 21.39
C CYS A 184 -19.15 -16.94 21.56
N GLN A 185 -19.64 -17.54 22.64
CA GLN A 185 -19.60 -19.01 22.81
C GLN A 185 -20.60 -19.73 21.90
N THR A 186 -21.70 -19.06 21.52
CA THR A 186 -22.79 -19.72 20.77
C THR A 186 -22.47 -19.91 19.29
N ARG A 187 -21.53 -19.14 18.70
CA ARG A 187 -21.16 -19.29 17.29
C ARG A 187 -20.03 -20.29 17.02
N LEU A 188 -19.19 -20.61 18.02
CA LEU A 188 -18.15 -21.64 17.89
C LEU A 188 -18.71 -23.06 17.98
N ALA A 189 -19.85 -23.27 18.64
CA ALA A 189 -20.45 -24.60 18.79
C ALA A 189 -21.09 -25.16 17.51
N THR A 190 -21.38 -24.32 16.50
CA THR A 190 -22.09 -24.73 15.28
C THR A 190 -21.18 -25.06 14.08
N SER A 191 -19.86 -24.96 14.21
CA SER A 191 -18.91 -25.30 13.14
C SER A 191 -18.30 -26.70 13.27
N THR A 192 -19.09 -27.67 13.72
CA THR A 192 -18.70 -29.09 13.69
C THR A 192 -19.90 -29.97 13.30
N ARG A 193 -20.13 -30.09 11.99
CA ARG A 193 -20.74 -31.20 11.22
C ARG A 193 -21.61 -30.69 10.08
N GLN A 194 -21.07 -30.72 8.86
CA GLN A 194 -21.52 -31.61 7.78
C GLN A 194 -20.34 -31.87 6.84
#